data_AF-A0A2H3BEP1-F1
#
_entry.id   AF-A0A2H3BEP1-F1
#
_cell.length_a   1.000
_cell.length_b   1.000
_cell.length_c   1.000
_cell.angle_alpha   90.00
_cell.angle_beta   90.00
_cell.angle_gamma   90.00
#
_symmetry.space_group_name_H-M   'P 1'
#
loop_
_entity.id
_entity.type
_entity.pdbx_description
1 polymer ?
#
loop_
_entity_poly.entity_id
_entity_poly.type
_entity_poly.pdbx_seq_one_letter_code
_entity_poly.pdbx_strand_id
1 'polypeptide(L)'
;MEHNSLPEVTLSALAETGRVESSLPVLKQRSYIGREPVISSALADTPCADLGVDGVLEKLNATLGTSYNLDLPCVFGKVLNAMPQRNHSGTLRKIVSPFAYVKHLMDSMHSVSLCGVLQSYVAQNYDFGKVYAHLRPHWSDFATCSRELSSLQALQERVKSFYSRWASWTGRDIIDPDMPPRRIWDLYANRVLPSWVTPERPWGISHAWVDEKHRKDVWTPINGNEWPVPMPNDADLDLIRIEMLNLGVEYAWLDVLCLRQEGGKNEYLRVEEWAIDVPTIGSVYDRDRAVVCYFCGLGRPLIFEEGYFESDRCWFNRAWTLQEVPYTRNGGTQTVVCGETGDEGRKEEEIRTRFDEQLTSLRHMRHDSSVLAVLSEMQKRVSAKPLDKVAGVAYIIDVQWLPVYNMAQSEEGAWRYLVKAMYRDTRADLFFYYPEPGNRTKHWRPSWKQVMTQTLLSSDEAKAIGDIDIYMLPFSEIVLHRGPRIRLGEVCGLADQSHDENPRRGELVVKDRTGAPHRIKVVANHQYQIPEGLYALIGNNDADVFMKYWVLGHQRKYNRFEKLSVIRIADEDERRKLQELEVAERHSKVILL
;
A
#
# COMPACT_ATOMS: atom_id res chain seq x y z
N MET A 1 1.81 -23.68 20.58
CA MET A 1 1.52 -25.12 20.65
C MET A 1 2.43 -25.81 19.65
N GLU A 2 2.96 -27.00 19.95
CA GLU A 2 3.68 -27.78 18.92
C GLU A 2 2.63 -28.37 17.96
N HIS A 3 2.63 -27.97 16.69
CA HIS A 3 1.65 -28.37 15.67
C HIS A 3 1.61 -29.90 15.44
N ASN A 4 2.65 -30.63 15.85
CA ASN A 4 2.74 -32.08 15.66
C ASN A 4 1.71 -32.90 16.46
N SER A 5 1.03 -32.34 17.46
CA SER A 5 0.04 -33.06 18.29
C SER A 5 -1.43 -32.78 17.92
N LEU A 6 -1.71 -31.91 16.95
CA LEU A 6 -3.07 -31.56 16.55
C LEU A 6 -3.70 -32.61 15.61
N PRO A 7 -5.04 -32.75 15.59
CA PRO A 7 -5.72 -33.66 14.67
C PRO A 7 -5.49 -33.23 13.22
N GLU A 8 -5.36 -34.22 12.33
CA GLU A 8 -5.31 -33.95 10.89
C GLU A 8 -6.69 -33.53 10.39
N VAL A 9 -6.72 -32.42 9.64
CA VAL A 9 -7.92 -31.83 9.05
C VAL A 9 -7.84 -31.97 7.54
N THR A 10 -8.96 -32.32 6.93
CA THR A 10 -9.14 -32.29 5.47
C THR A 10 -10.27 -31.34 5.12
N LEU A 11 -9.99 -30.33 4.31
CA LEU A 11 -11.00 -29.53 3.62
C LEU A 11 -10.99 -29.92 2.15
N SER A 12 -12.13 -30.29 1.59
CA SER A 12 -12.26 -30.58 0.16
C SER A 12 -13.21 -29.60 -0.50
N ALA A 13 -12.96 -29.30 -1.77
CA ALA A 13 -13.86 -28.48 -2.58
C ALA A 13 -15.29 -29.04 -2.60
N LEU A 14 -15.44 -30.36 -2.56
CA LEU A 14 -16.74 -31.03 -2.52
C LEU A 14 -17.48 -30.75 -1.22
N ALA A 15 -16.80 -30.82 -0.07
CA ALA A 15 -17.42 -30.55 1.22
C ALA A 15 -17.74 -29.06 1.42
N GLU A 16 -16.84 -28.17 0.97
CA GLU A 16 -17.00 -26.73 1.19
C GLU A 16 -17.95 -26.08 0.18
N THR A 17 -17.98 -26.55 -1.09
CA THR A 17 -18.72 -25.89 -2.18
C THR A 17 -19.66 -26.79 -2.97
N GLY A 18 -19.67 -28.10 -2.73
CA GLY A 18 -20.42 -29.08 -3.51
C GLY A 18 -19.83 -29.38 -4.90
N ARG A 19 -18.68 -28.77 -5.26
CA ARG A 19 -18.02 -29.00 -6.56
C ARG A 19 -17.05 -30.18 -6.49
N VAL A 20 -17.10 -31.05 -7.50
CA VAL A 20 -16.20 -32.21 -7.60
C VAL A 20 -14.77 -31.74 -7.91
N GLU A 21 -13.78 -32.24 -7.18
CA GLU A 21 -12.38 -31.81 -7.31
C GLU A 21 -11.82 -31.95 -8.74
N SER A 22 -12.21 -33.01 -9.46
CA SER A 22 -11.76 -33.27 -10.83
C SER A 22 -12.25 -32.24 -11.85
N SER A 23 -13.30 -31.46 -11.54
CA SER A 23 -13.78 -30.38 -12.42
C SER A 23 -13.08 -29.05 -12.15
N LEU A 24 -12.29 -28.93 -11.07
CA LEU A 24 -11.57 -27.72 -10.75
C LEU A 24 -10.24 -27.67 -11.54
N PRO A 25 -10.03 -26.62 -12.35
CA PRO A 25 -8.80 -26.48 -13.11
C PRO A 25 -7.61 -26.15 -12.19
N VAL A 26 -7.81 -25.35 -11.15
CA VAL A 26 -6.74 -24.95 -10.22
C VAL A 26 -6.47 -26.06 -9.22
N LEU A 27 -5.27 -26.64 -9.25
CA LEU A 27 -4.94 -27.82 -8.46
C LEU A 27 -4.99 -27.57 -6.95
N LYS A 28 -4.42 -26.45 -6.51
CA LYS A 28 -4.36 -26.08 -5.08
C LYS A 28 -5.71 -25.67 -4.48
N GLN A 29 -6.77 -25.56 -5.29
CA GLN A 29 -8.14 -25.31 -4.81
C GLN A 29 -8.93 -26.60 -4.52
N ARG A 30 -8.40 -27.78 -4.87
CA ARG A 30 -9.14 -29.04 -4.78
C ARG A 30 -9.35 -29.51 -3.34
N SER A 31 -8.27 -29.55 -2.58
CA SER A 31 -8.33 -29.96 -1.18
C SER A 31 -7.10 -29.45 -0.42
N TYR A 32 -7.26 -29.34 0.90
CA TYR A 32 -6.22 -29.04 1.87
C TYR A 32 -6.18 -30.18 2.89
N ILE A 33 -4.99 -30.70 3.16
CA ILE A 33 -4.74 -31.69 4.22
C ILE A 33 -3.61 -31.17 5.07
N GLY A 34 -3.83 -31.03 6.37
CA GLY A 34 -2.82 -30.54 7.30
C GLY A 34 -3.22 -30.73 8.75
N ARG A 35 -2.30 -30.43 9.66
CA ARG A 35 -2.54 -30.47 11.12
C ARG A 35 -2.77 -29.09 11.72
N GLU A 36 -2.81 -28.06 10.88
CA GLU A 36 -3.21 -26.75 11.34
C GLU A 36 -4.68 -26.79 11.80
N PRO A 37 -5.04 -26.06 12.87
CA PRO A 37 -6.36 -26.16 13.47
C PRO A 37 -7.36 -25.32 12.66
N VAL A 38 -7.63 -25.77 11.44
CA VAL A 38 -8.56 -25.16 10.48
C VAL A 38 -9.95 -25.77 10.68
N ILE A 39 -11.00 -24.95 10.62
CA ILE A 39 -12.39 -25.44 10.68
C ILE A 39 -13.08 -25.38 9.32
N SER A 40 -14.06 -26.26 9.06
CA SER A 40 -14.87 -26.19 7.83
C SER A 40 -15.74 -24.93 7.79
N SER A 41 -16.15 -24.49 6.59
CA SER A 41 -17.11 -23.40 6.43
C SER A 41 -18.42 -23.69 7.18
N ALA A 42 -18.93 -24.92 7.08
CA ALA A 42 -20.14 -25.36 7.78
C ALA A 42 -20.04 -25.23 9.30
N LEU A 43 -18.89 -25.60 9.90
CA LEU A 43 -18.68 -25.42 11.34
C LEU A 43 -18.54 -23.94 11.67
N ALA A 44 -17.79 -23.17 10.89
CA ALA A 44 -17.63 -21.73 11.10
C ALA A 44 -18.98 -20.99 11.09
N ASP A 45 -19.88 -21.37 10.18
CA ASP A 45 -21.20 -20.78 10.00
C ASP A 45 -22.24 -21.20 11.04
N THR A 46 -21.92 -22.17 11.89
CA THR A 46 -22.84 -22.65 12.93
C THR A 46 -23.06 -21.56 13.99
N PRO A 47 -24.30 -21.10 14.22
CA PRO A 47 -24.60 -20.17 15.30
C PRO A 47 -24.25 -20.77 16.67
N CYS A 48 -23.56 -20.02 17.53
CA CYS A 48 -23.23 -20.51 18.88
C CYS A 48 -24.48 -20.73 19.74
N ALA A 49 -25.59 -20.05 19.43
CA ALA A 49 -26.89 -20.27 20.05
C ALA A 49 -27.41 -21.70 19.85
N ASP A 50 -27.12 -22.31 18.70
CA ASP A 50 -27.56 -23.68 18.37
C ASP A 50 -26.70 -24.74 19.06
N LEU A 51 -25.42 -24.42 19.33
CA LEU A 51 -24.50 -25.28 20.06
C LEU A 51 -24.67 -25.20 21.58
N GLY A 52 -25.09 -24.04 22.09
CA GLY A 52 -25.02 -23.73 23.51
C GLY A 52 -23.56 -23.62 24.01
N VAL A 53 -23.41 -23.27 25.29
CA VAL A 53 -22.08 -23.06 25.90
C VAL A 53 -21.24 -24.34 25.89
N ASP A 54 -21.85 -25.46 26.27
CA ASP A 54 -21.18 -26.77 26.31
C ASP A 54 -20.75 -27.22 24.90
N GLY A 55 -21.62 -27.07 23.90
CA GLY A 55 -21.31 -27.44 22.53
C GLY A 55 -20.21 -26.58 21.92
N VAL A 56 -20.18 -25.27 22.22
CA VAL A 56 -19.06 -24.40 21.79
C VAL A 56 -17.75 -24.86 22.42
N LEU A 57 -17.73 -25.14 23.73
CA LEU A 57 -16.53 -25.65 24.40
C LEU A 57 -16.07 -26.99 23.82
N GLU A 58 -17.01 -27.91 23.55
CA GLU A 58 -16.73 -29.21 22.96
C GLU A 58 -16.04 -29.06 21.60
N LYS A 59 -16.56 -28.20 20.72
CA LYS A 59 -15.96 -27.95 19.39
C LYS A 59 -14.60 -27.28 19.49
N LEU A 60 -14.41 -26.34 20.43
CA LEU A 60 -13.10 -25.72 20.67
C LEU A 60 -12.06 -26.76 21.13
N ASN A 61 -12.42 -27.58 22.12
CA ASN A 61 -11.58 -28.66 22.63
C ASN A 61 -11.21 -29.68 21.54
N ALA A 62 -12.20 -30.11 20.75
CA ALA A 62 -12.00 -31.06 19.67
C ALA A 62 -11.05 -30.51 18.59
N THR A 63 -11.21 -29.25 18.21
CA THR A 63 -10.39 -28.61 17.17
C THR A 63 -8.97 -28.32 17.65
N LEU A 64 -8.82 -27.89 18.91
CA LEU A 64 -7.53 -27.44 19.46
C LEU A 64 -6.79 -28.54 20.24
N GLY A 65 -7.32 -29.76 20.26
CA GLY A 65 -6.70 -30.91 20.93
C GLY A 65 -6.61 -30.75 22.45
N THR A 66 -7.58 -30.08 23.08
CA THR A 66 -7.61 -29.82 24.53
C THR A 66 -8.80 -30.50 25.21
N SER A 67 -8.81 -30.48 26.55
CA SER A 67 -9.87 -31.05 27.38
C SER A 67 -10.26 -30.10 28.52
N TYR A 68 -10.45 -28.81 28.20
CA TYR A 68 -10.84 -27.81 29.19
C TYR A 68 -12.29 -28.01 29.64
N ASN A 69 -12.60 -27.56 30.85
CA ASN A 69 -13.95 -27.56 31.40
C ASN A 69 -14.44 -26.12 31.67
N LEU A 70 -15.73 -25.95 31.91
CA LEU A 70 -16.34 -24.63 32.13
C LEU A 70 -15.94 -23.98 33.45
N ASP A 71 -15.47 -24.76 34.42
CA ASP A 71 -15.01 -24.31 35.73
C ASP A 71 -13.59 -23.74 35.71
N LEU A 72 -12.92 -23.79 34.56
CA LEU A 72 -11.59 -23.23 34.38
C LEU A 72 -11.62 -21.72 34.68
N PRO A 73 -10.87 -21.25 35.71
CA PRO A 73 -10.88 -19.85 36.09
C PRO A 73 -10.15 -19.00 35.05
N CYS A 74 -10.79 -17.97 34.49
CA CYS A 74 -10.14 -17.04 33.57
C CYS A 74 -9.91 -15.67 34.24
N VAL A 75 -8.69 -15.14 34.10
CA VAL A 75 -8.35 -13.82 34.64
C VAL A 75 -8.53 -12.77 33.55
N PHE A 76 -9.76 -12.53 33.09
CA PHE A 76 -10.06 -11.40 32.19
C PHE A 76 -10.17 -10.05 32.93
N GLY A 77 -10.47 -10.07 34.24
CA GLY A 77 -10.94 -8.90 35.00
C GLY A 77 -9.89 -7.84 35.41
N LYS A 78 -8.61 -7.97 35.06
CA LYS A 78 -7.59 -6.93 35.33
C LYS A 78 -7.08 -6.23 34.07
N VAL A 79 -7.34 -6.78 32.89
CA VAL A 79 -6.64 -6.43 31.65
C VAL A 79 -7.31 -5.31 30.87
N LEU A 80 -8.49 -4.79 31.26
CA LEU A 80 -9.20 -3.82 30.41
C LEU A 80 -9.56 -2.49 31.10
N ASN A 81 -9.34 -2.40 32.42
CA ASN A 81 -9.59 -1.20 33.24
C ASN A 81 -8.59 -0.04 33.06
N ALA A 82 -7.78 -0.06 32.00
CA ALA A 82 -6.80 0.99 31.71
C ALA A 82 -6.85 1.41 30.24
N MET A 83 -7.95 2.01 29.79
CA MET A 83 -8.04 2.67 28.47
C MET A 83 -8.20 4.19 28.69
N PRO A 84 -7.50 5.08 27.96
CA PRO A 84 -7.58 6.52 28.19
C PRO A 84 -8.97 7.09 27.91
N GLN A 85 -9.47 7.90 28.85
CA GLN A 85 -10.67 8.72 28.68
C GLN A 85 -10.38 9.86 27.69
N ARG A 86 -11.27 10.09 26.72
CA ARG A 86 -11.30 11.35 25.95
C ARG A 86 -12.09 12.39 26.74
N ASN A 87 -11.46 13.51 27.06
CA ASN A 87 -12.15 14.73 27.45
C ASN A 87 -12.68 15.44 26.19
N HIS A 88 -14.00 15.62 26.19
CA HIS A 88 -14.85 16.58 25.47
C HIS A 88 -14.18 17.59 24.50
N SER A 89 -14.50 17.48 23.20
CA SER A 89 -15.23 18.55 22.49
C SER A 89 -15.73 18.06 21.12
N GLY A 90 -16.99 18.43 20.80
CA GLY A 90 -17.42 18.72 19.43
C GLY A 90 -17.74 17.56 18.48
N THR A 91 -18.94 16.99 18.62
CA THR A 91 -19.74 16.37 17.54
C THR A 91 -19.11 15.20 16.78
N LEU A 92 -19.18 14.00 17.38
CA LEU A 92 -19.25 12.74 16.64
C LEU A 92 -20.60 12.10 16.93
N ARG A 93 -21.44 11.99 15.89
CA ARG A 93 -22.70 11.25 15.93
C ARG A 93 -22.41 9.82 16.40
N LYS A 94 -23.26 9.36 17.32
CA LYS A 94 -23.26 8.02 17.94
C LYS A 94 -23.04 6.91 16.91
N ILE A 95 -21.81 6.41 16.81
CA ILE A 95 -21.58 5.03 16.41
C ILE A 95 -21.75 4.21 17.68
N VAL A 96 -22.92 3.58 17.86
CA VAL A 96 -23.06 2.49 18.83
C VAL A 96 -22.31 1.31 18.22
N SER A 97 -21.00 1.31 18.41
CA SER A 97 -20.15 0.19 18.06
C SER A 97 -20.41 -0.95 19.05
N PRO A 98 -20.26 -2.23 18.66
CA PRO A 98 -20.12 -3.37 19.58
C PRO A 98 -19.17 -3.10 20.76
N PHE A 99 -18.27 -2.11 20.61
CA PHE A 99 -17.46 -1.46 21.63
C PHE A 99 -18.17 -1.04 22.91
N ALA A 100 -19.41 -0.52 22.87
CA ALA A 100 -20.07 -0.02 24.08
C ALA A 100 -20.54 -1.15 25.00
N TYR A 101 -21.02 -2.25 24.42
CA TYR A 101 -21.54 -3.40 25.17
C TYR A 101 -20.41 -4.24 25.77
N VAL A 102 -19.37 -4.49 24.96
CA VAL A 102 -18.17 -5.23 25.38
C VAL A 102 -17.40 -4.44 26.45
N LYS A 103 -17.25 -3.11 26.29
CA LYS A 103 -16.66 -2.23 27.31
C LYS A 103 -17.46 -2.19 28.62
N HIS A 104 -18.80 -2.12 28.57
CA HIS A 104 -19.65 -2.13 29.76
C HIS A 104 -19.57 -3.46 30.55
N LEU A 105 -19.47 -4.59 29.84
CA LEU A 105 -19.20 -5.89 30.46
C LEU A 105 -17.78 -5.96 31.07
N MET A 106 -16.80 -5.31 30.45
CA MET A 106 -15.39 -5.30 30.86
C MET A 106 -15.08 -4.42 32.07
N ASP A 107 -15.77 -3.29 32.24
CA ASP A 107 -15.55 -2.34 33.36
C ASP A 107 -16.13 -2.85 34.70
N SER A 108 -16.89 -3.95 34.71
CA SER A 108 -17.71 -4.37 35.87
C SER A 108 -17.31 -5.66 36.60
N MET A 109 -16.27 -6.40 36.20
CA MET A 109 -16.04 -7.77 36.73
C MET A 109 -14.60 -8.09 37.18
N HIS A 110 -14.45 -8.46 38.46
CA HIS A 110 -13.32 -9.23 38.99
C HIS A 110 -13.53 -10.72 38.63
N SER A 111 -12.53 -11.36 37.98
CA SER A 111 -12.46 -12.78 37.53
C SER A 111 -13.69 -13.31 36.75
N VAL A 112 -13.50 -13.73 35.49
CA VAL A 112 -14.57 -14.28 34.64
C VAL A 112 -14.28 -15.75 34.41
N SER A 113 -15.22 -16.67 34.57
CA SER A 113 -15.00 -18.08 34.19
C SER A 113 -15.04 -18.25 32.66
N LEU A 114 -14.46 -19.34 32.13
CA LEU A 114 -14.59 -19.68 30.71
C LEU A 114 -16.07 -19.76 30.29
N CYS A 115 -16.91 -20.29 31.18
CA CYS A 115 -18.36 -20.30 31.02
C CYS A 115 -18.93 -18.90 30.76
N GLY A 116 -18.57 -17.90 31.55
CA GLY A 116 -19.05 -16.52 31.36
C GLY A 116 -18.60 -15.91 30.03
N VAL A 117 -17.38 -16.22 29.57
CA VAL A 117 -16.88 -15.78 28.26
C VAL A 117 -17.70 -16.39 27.12
N LEU A 118 -17.89 -17.72 27.15
CA LEU A 118 -18.66 -18.42 26.12
C LEU A 118 -20.14 -18.02 26.12
N GLN A 119 -20.74 -17.84 27.31
CA GLN A 119 -22.10 -17.31 27.47
C GLN A 119 -22.28 -15.94 26.79
N SER A 120 -21.28 -15.05 26.89
CA SER A 120 -21.31 -13.74 26.24
C SER A 120 -21.36 -13.84 24.72
N TYR A 121 -20.63 -14.79 24.12
CA TYR A 121 -20.67 -15.00 22.67
C TYR A 121 -21.99 -15.60 22.20
N VAL A 122 -22.52 -16.58 22.95
CA VAL A 122 -23.84 -17.18 22.69
C VAL A 122 -24.93 -16.11 22.76
N ALA A 123 -24.92 -15.27 23.80
CA ALA A 123 -25.91 -14.20 23.99
C ALA A 123 -25.87 -13.13 22.88
N GLN A 124 -24.71 -12.91 22.27
CA GLN A 124 -24.54 -11.98 21.15
C GLN A 124 -24.87 -12.61 19.78
N ASN A 125 -25.29 -13.88 19.76
CA ASN A 125 -25.61 -14.63 18.55
C ASN A 125 -24.43 -14.67 17.55
N TYR A 126 -23.21 -14.86 18.06
CA TYR A 126 -22.04 -15.03 17.20
C TYR A 126 -22.04 -16.44 16.59
N ASP A 127 -21.53 -16.56 15.37
CA ASP A 127 -21.22 -17.86 14.79
C ASP A 127 -19.92 -18.44 15.40
N PHE A 128 -19.74 -19.75 15.25
CA PHE A 128 -18.62 -20.45 15.84
C PHE A 128 -17.29 -19.97 15.24
N GLY A 129 -17.23 -19.63 13.96
CA GLY A 129 -16.01 -19.12 13.32
C GLY A 129 -15.49 -17.85 13.99
N LYS A 130 -16.38 -16.91 14.32
CA LYS A 130 -16.02 -15.67 14.99
C LYS A 130 -15.52 -15.90 16.42
N VAL A 131 -16.15 -16.82 17.14
CA VAL A 131 -15.71 -17.23 18.49
C VAL A 131 -14.36 -17.93 18.42
N TYR A 132 -14.22 -18.86 17.48
CA TYR A 132 -13.01 -19.63 17.24
C TYR A 132 -11.82 -18.72 16.96
N ALA A 133 -11.97 -17.75 16.06
CA ALA A 133 -10.91 -16.80 15.75
C ALA A 133 -10.51 -15.88 16.91
N HIS A 134 -11.46 -15.49 17.76
CA HIS A 134 -11.16 -14.68 18.95
C HIS A 134 -10.44 -15.46 20.04
N LEU A 135 -10.76 -16.75 20.20
CA LEU A 135 -10.24 -17.56 21.30
C LEU A 135 -9.00 -18.38 20.93
N ARG A 136 -8.86 -18.84 19.68
CA ARG A 136 -7.74 -19.70 19.22
C ARG A 136 -6.37 -19.13 19.61
N PRO A 137 -6.03 -17.85 19.34
CA PRO A 137 -4.70 -17.31 19.64
C PRO A 137 -4.35 -17.28 21.14
N HIS A 138 -5.36 -17.37 22.00
CA HIS A 138 -5.23 -17.27 23.46
C HIS A 138 -5.56 -18.58 24.16
N TRP A 139 -5.88 -19.64 23.41
CA TRP A 139 -6.46 -20.85 23.96
C TRP A 139 -5.52 -21.59 24.93
N SER A 140 -4.21 -21.60 24.67
CA SER A 140 -3.22 -22.20 25.58
C SER A 140 -3.12 -21.46 26.93
N ASP A 141 -3.44 -20.16 26.96
CA ASP A 141 -3.27 -19.34 28.15
C ASP A 141 -4.31 -19.67 29.22
N PHE A 142 -5.45 -20.20 28.80
CA PHE A 142 -6.49 -20.71 29.69
C PHE A 142 -5.98 -21.87 30.57
N ALA A 143 -5.15 -22.77 30.04
CA ALA A 143 -4.61 -23.90 30.82
C ALA A 143 -3.56 -23.48 31.85
N THR A 144 -2.74 -22.50 31.51
CA THR A 144 -1.49 -22.28 32.24
C THR A 144 -1.72 -21.57 33.57
N CYS A 145 -2.85 -20.87 33.77
CA CYS A 145 -3.24 -20.12 34.97
C CYS A 145 -2.09 -19.35 35.66
N SER A 146 -1.06 -19.01 34.88
CA SER A 146 0.22 -18.52 35.33
C SER A 146 0.22 -17.01 35.17
N ARG A 147 0.96 -16.35 36.04
CA ARG A 147 1.15 -14.88 36.11
C ARG A 147 1.66 -14.22 34.82
N GLU A 148 1.90 -14.98 33.75
CA GLU A 148 2.19 -14.47 32.42
C GLU A 148 0.89 -14.17 31.67
N LEU A 149 0.22 -13.10 32.09
CA LEU A 149 -0.86 -12.40 31.37
C LEU A 149 -0.40 -11.80 30.01
N SER A 150 0.69 -12.29 29.43
CA SER A 150 1.45 -11.63 28.36
C SER A 150 0.65 -11.51 27.05
N SER A 151 -0.10 -12.54 26.65
CA SER A 151 -0.87 -12.54 25.39
C SER A 151 -2.10 -11.64 25.44
N LEU A 152 -2.85 -11.64 26.56
CA LEU A 152 -4.03 -10.80 26.78
C LEU A 152 -3.63 -9.35 27.04
N GLN A 153 -2.54 -9.11 27.78
CA GLN A 153 -1.94 -7.77 27.90
C GLN A 153 -1.45 -7.28 26.55
N ALA A 154 -0.80 -8.14 25.75
CA ALA A 154 -0.42 -7.78 24.38
C ALA A 154 -1.65 -7.46 23.52
N LEU A 155 -2.75 -8.22 23.64
CA LEU A 155 -4.02 -7.90 22.97
C LEU A 155 -4.55 -6.53 23.41
N GLN A 156 -4.54 -6.22 24.70
CA GLN A 156 -4.93 -4.91 25.21
C GLN A 156 -4.08 -3.79 24.59
N GLU A 157 -2.76 -3.95 24.60
CA GLU A 157 -1.85 -2.97 24.01
C GLU A 157 -2.01 -2.87 22.49
N ARG A 158 -2.34 -3.97 21.79
CA ARG A 158 -2.70 -3.94 20.36
C ARG A 158 -3.96 -3.14 20.12
N VAL A 159 -5.02 -3.38 20.90
CA VAL A 159 -6.28 -2.64 20.78
C VAL A 159 -6.05 -1.15 21.03
N LYS A 160 -5.32 -0.79 22.10
CA LYS A 160 -4.92 0.59 22.38
C LYS A 160 -4.12 1.19 21.24
N SER A 161 -3.03 0.53 20.84
CA SER A 161 -2.12 0.97 19.77
C SER A 161 -2.88 1.19 18.47
N PHE A 162 -3.76 0.26 18.10
CA PHE A 162 -4.63 0.38 16.93
C PHE A 162 -5.40 1.70 17.01
N TYR A 163 -6.23 1.90 18.05
CA TYR A 163 -7.04 3.11 18.18
C TYR A 163 -6.22 4.40 18.37
N SER A 164 -5.04 4.34 18.96
CA SER A 164 -4.12 5.48 19.06
C SER A 164 -3.60 5.91 17.69
N ARG A 165 -3.28 4.97 16.80
CA ARG A 165 -2.92 5.28 15.41
C ARG A 165 -4.09 5.90 14.66
N TRP A 166 -5.31 5.38 14.84
CA TRP A 166 -6.53 6.00 14.30
C TRP A 166 -6.75 7.43 14.82
N ALA A 167 -6.38 7.70 16.08
CA ALA A 167 -6.49 9.04 16.67
C ALA A 167 -5.42 10.02 16.17
N SER A 168 -4.32 9.54 15.56
CA SER A 168 -3.31 10.39 14.93
C SER A 168 -3.81 11.09 13.67
N TRP A 169 -4.92 10.60 13.11
CA TRP A 169 -5.57 11.20 11.96
C TRP A 169 -6.15 12.59 12.32
N THR A 170 -5.69 13.61 11.59
CA THR A 170 -6.05 15.03 11.82
C THR A 170 -7.26 15.50 10.99
N GLY A 171 -7.95 14.58 10.31
CA GLY A 171 -9.04 14.90 9.38
C GLY A 171 -8.57 15.07 7.92
N ARG A 172 -7.26 15.26 7.68
CA ARG A 172 -6.67 15.37 6.34
C ARG A 172 -5.42 14.52 6.11
N ASP A 173 -4.74 14.14 7.19
CA ASP A 173 -3.45 13.45 7.15
C ASP A 173 -3.51 12.15 7.97
N ILE A 174 -2.87 11.11 7.45
CA ILE A 174 -2.62 9.85 8.16
C ILE A 174 -1.13 9.85 8.53
N ILE A 175 -0.83 10.10 9.80
CA ILE A 175 0.54 10.31 10.30
C ILE A 175 1.37 9.02 10.29
N ASP A 176 0.72 7.86 10.40
CA ASP A 176 1.37 6.54 10.36
C ASP A 176 1.03 5.83 9.04
N PRO A 177 1.88 5.90 8.01
CA PRO A 177 1.70 5.14 6.76
C PRO A 177 1.74 3.61 6.97
N ASP A 178 2.30 3.15 8.08
CA ASP A 178 2.45 1.73 8.45
C ASP A 178 1.27 1.19 9.27
N MET A 179 0.15 1.91 9.23
CA MET A 179 -1.08 1.53 9.91
C MET A 179 -1.56 0.14 9.42
N PRO A 180 -1.82 -0.81 10.34
CA PRO A 180 -2.35 -2.10 9.93
C PRO A 180 -3.74 -1.93 9.30
N PRO A 181 -4.13 -2.81 8.36
CA PRO A 181 -5.46 -2.74 7.76
C PRO A 181 -6.54 -2.82 8.84
N ARG A 182 -7.70 -2.18 8.62
CA ARG A 182 -8.80 -2.23 9.60
C ARG A 182 -9.25 -3.66 9.90
N ARG A 183 -9.28 -4.50 8.87
CA ARG A 183 -9.76 -5.89 8.93
C ARG A 183 -8.81 -6.83 8.23
N ILE A 184 -8.83 -8.09 8.62
CA ILE A 184 -8.10 -9.19 8.02
C ILE A 184 -9.02 -10.40 7.90
N TRP A 185 -8.73 -11.30 6.96
CA TRP A 185 -9.39 -12.58 6.83
C TRP A 185 -8.58 -13.66 7.56
N ASP A 186 -9.13 -14.20 8.63
CA ASP A 186 -8.63 -15.41 9.30
C ASP A 186 -9.08 -16.64 8.49
N LEU A 187 -8.12 -17.26 7.80
CA LEU A 187 -8.37 -18.43 6.95
C LEU A 187 -8.61 -19.68 7.78
N TYR A 188 -8.12 -19.77 9.01
CA TYR A 188 -8.37 -20.93 9.87
C TYR A 188 -9.82 -20.94 10.35
N ALA A 189 -10.37 -19.76 10.65
CA ALA A 189 -11.74 -19.58 11.12
C ALA A 189 -12.76 -19.25 10.04
N ASN A 190 -12.31 -18.95 8.82
CA ASN A 190 -13.10 -18.43 7.70
C ASN A 190 -13.90 -17.16 8.05
N ARG A 191 -13.26 -16.18 8.70
CA ARG A 191 -13.93 -14.93 9.14
C ARG A 191 -13.07 -13.69 8.97
N VAL A 192 -13.73 -12.60 8.57
CA VAL A 192 -13.16 -11.25 8.56
C VAL A 192 -13.32 -10.63 9.93
N LEU A 193 -12.21 -10.16 10.50
CA LEU A 193 -12.13 -9.63 11.85
C LEU A 193 -11.29 -8.36 11.89
N PRO A 194 -11.44 -7.53 12.93
CA PRO A 194 -10.51 -6.42 13.15
C PRO A 194 -9.06 -6.92 13.25
N SER A 195 -8.10 -6.21 12.66
CA SER A 195 -6.71 -6.70 12.61
C SER A 195 -6.03 -6.86 13.97
N TRP A 196 -6.48 -6.12 15.00
CA TRP A 196 -5.89 -6.19 16.34
C TRP A 196 -6.02 -7.57 17.02
N VAL A 197 -6.84 -8.49 16.47
CA VAL A 197 -6.97 -9.87 16.98
C VAL A 197 -5.64 -10.63 16.94
N THR A 198 -4.74 -10.27 16.02
CA THR A 198 -3.41 -10.88 15.86
C THR A 198 -2.33 -9.81 15.77
N PRO A 199 -1.10 -10.06 16.27
CA PRO A 199 0.04 -9.22 15.95
C PRO A 199 0.58 -9.47 14.53
N GLU A 200 0.15 -10.56 13.89
CA GLU A 200 0.68 -10.96 12.59
C GLU A 200 0.16 -10.08 11.46
N ARG A 201 1.06 -9.72 10.53
CA ARG A 201 0.65 -9.10 9.28
C ARG A 201 0.07 -10.15 8.34
N PRO A 202 -1.07 -9.86 7.68
CA PRO A 202 -1.67 -10.77 6.73
C PRO A 202 -0.84 -10.84 5.44
N TRP A 203 -1.02 -11.92 4.68
CA TRP A 203 -0.59 -11.98 3.28
C TRP A 203 -1.57 -11.19 2.40
N GLY A 204 -1.05 -10.32 1.55
CA GLY A 204 -1.88 -9.61 0.57
C GLY A 204 -2.32 -10.53 -0.56
N ILE A 205 -3.60 -10.46 -0.93
CA ILE A 205 -4.14 -11.10 -2.15
C ILE A 205 -4.39 -10.00 -3.17
N SER A 206 -3.53 -9.95 -4.17
CA SER A 206 -3.65 -9.10 -5.34
C SER A 206 -4.33 -9.88 -6.47
N HIS A 207 -5.19 -9.22 -7.25
CA HIS A 207 -5.86 -9.88 -8.35
C HIS A 207 -6.24 -8.93 -9.49
N ALA A 208 -6.28 -9.48 -10.70
CA ALA A 208 -6.90 -8.81 -11.83
C ALA A 208 -8.42 -8.76 -11.65
N TRP A 209 -9.05 -7.79 -12.27
CA TRP A 209 -10.51 -7.74 -12.32
C TRP A 209 -11.00 -8.47 -13.58
N VAL A 210 -12.24 -8.93 -13.55
CA VAL A 210 -12.94 -9.40 -14.74
C VAL A 210 -14.02 -8.40 -15.11
N ASP A 211 -14.50 -8.47 -16.35
CA ASP A 211 -15.59 -7.60 -16.80
C ASP A 211 -16.83 -7.73 -15.93
N GLU A 212 -17.59 -6.63 -15.82
CA GLU A 212 -18.77 -6.55 -14.97
C GLU A 212 -19.82 -7.62 -15.25
N LYS A 213 -20.04 -7.95 -16.54
CA LYS A 213 -20.91 -9.05 -16.98
C LYS A 213 -20.47 -10.44 -16.50
N HIS A 214 -19.21 -10.58 -16.09
CA HIS A 214 -18.63 -11.83 -15.60
C HIS A 214 -18.38 -11.79 -14.08
N ARG A 215 -18.95 -10.79 -13.38
CA ARG A 215 -18.91 -10.67 -11.93
C ARG A 215 -20.27 -10.98 -11.31
N LYS A 216 -20.22 -11.48 -10.07
CA LYS A 216 -21.35 -11.61 -9.16
C LYS A 216 -21.01 -10.91 -7.84
N ASP A 217 -22.06 -10.43 -7.20
CA ASP A 217 -22.01 -9.87 -5.85
C ASP A 217 -22.47 -10.94 -4.85
N VAL A 218 -21.53 -11.43 -4.04
CA VAL A 218 -21.78 -12.53 -3.10
C VAL A 218 -21.97 -11.99 -1.69
N TRP A 219 -23.13 -12.26 -1.09
CA TRP A 219 -23.34 -12.10 0.35
C TRP A 219 -22.81 -13.33 1.06
N THR A 220 -21.90 -13.12 2.01
CA THR A 220 -21.20 -14.22 2.69
C THR A 220 -21.13 -14.00 4.20
N PRO A 221 -21.31 -15.05 5.02
CA PRO A 221 -21.05 -14.99 6.46
C PRO A 221 -19.57 -14.71 6.78
N ILE A 222 -18.63 -14.91 5.85
CA ILE A 222 -17.21 -14.63 6.03
C ILE A 222 -16.98 -13.16 6.46
N ASN A 223 -17.68 -12.20 5.86
CA ASN A 223 -17.64 -10.79 6.26
C ASN A 223 -18.83 -10.37 7.15
N GLY A 224 -19.52 -11.34 7.75
CA GLY A 224 -20.72 -11.11 8.56
C GLY A 224 -21.95 -10.67 7.78
N ASN A 225 -22.00 -10.89 6.45
CA ASN A 225 -23.03 -10.38 5.56
C ASN A 225 -23.22 -8.87 5.72
N GLU A 226 -22.12 -8.13 5.85
CA GLU A 226 -22.14 -6.67 5.99
C GLU A 226 -22.15 -5.96 4.64
N TRP A 227 -21.47 -6.49 3.62
CA TRP A 227 -21.47 -5.97 2.26
C TRP A 227 -21.33 -7.10 1.24
N PRO A 228 -21.82 -6.91 -0.01
CA PRO A 228 -21.57 -7.88 -1.07
C PRO A 228 -20.10 -7.89 -1.47
N VAL A 229 -19.58 -9.08 -1.80
CA VAL A 229 -18.21 -9.28 -2.29
C VAL A 229 -18.26 -9.42 -3.82
N PRO A 230 -17.79 -8.43 -4.58
CA PRO A 230 -17.73 -8.50 -6.04
C PRO A 230 -16.60 -9.43 -6.48
N MET A 231 -16.92 -10.48 -7.23
CA MET A 231 -15.94 -11.48 -7.67
C MET A 231 -16.34 -12.16 -8.98
N PRO A 232 -15.43 -12.87 -9.68
CA PRO A 232 -15.78 -13.62 -10.89
C PRO A 232 -16.89 -14.65 -10.66
N ASN A 233 -17.74 -14.86 -11.67
CA ASN A 233 -18.87 -15.80 -11.59
C ASN A 233 -18.45 -17.24 -11.28
N ASP A 234 -17.31 -17.65 -11.84
CA ASP A 234 -16.70 -18.97 -11.73
C ASP A 234 -15.88 -19.16 -10.44
N ALA A 235 -15.52 -18.07 -9.75
CA ALA A 235 -14.75 -18.10 -8.51
C ALA A 235 -15.60 -18.36 -7.26
N ASP A 236 -14.93 -18.78 -6.19
CA ASP A 236 -15.52 -19.08 -4.88
C ASP A 236 -14.52 -18.78 -3.75
N LEU A 237 -14.97 -18.16 -2.66
CA LEU A 237 -14.11 -17.76 -1.55
C LEU A 237 -13.55 -18.97 -0.79
N ASP A 238 -14.32 -20.06 -0.66
CA ASP A 238 -13.84 -21.25 0.05
C ASP A 238 -12.79 -22.00 -0.78
N LEU A 239 -12.89 -21.97 -2.11
CA LEU A 239 -11.83 -22.49 -2.99
C LEU A 239 -10.55 -21.66 -2.90
N ILE A 240 -10.67 -20.33 -2.93
CA ILE A 240 -9.53 -19.42 -2.73
C ILE A 240 -8.90 -19.68 -1.36
N ARG A 241 -9.72 -19.86 -0.32
CA ARG A 241 -9.26 -20.20 1.04
C ARG A 241 -8.46 -21.51 1.05
N ILE A 242 -8.94 -22.57 0.41
CA ILE A 242 -8.19 -23.84 0.29
C ILE A 242 -6.82 -23.62 -0.37
N GLU A 243 -6.76 -22.85 -1.46
CA GLU A 243 -5.50 -22.52 -2.12
C GLU A 243 -4.54 -21.75 -1.21
N MET A 244 -5.05 -20.76 -0.45
CA MET A 244 -4.25 -20.01 0.52
C MET A 244 -3.76 -20.88 1.69
N LEU A 245 -4.59 -21.80 2.19
CA LEU A 245 -4.20 -22.75 3.24
C LEU A 245 -3.10 -23.70 2.76
N ASN A 246 -3.16 -24.15 1.50
CA ASN A 246 -2.09 -24.94 0.88
C ASN A 246 -0.77 -24.18 0.72
N LEU A 247 -0.79 -22.85 0.79
CA LEU A 247 0.41 -22.00 0.85
C LEU A 247 0.89 -21.77 2.30
N GLY A 248 0.21 -22.35 3.30
CA GLY A 248 0.54 -22.18 4.72
C GLY A 248 0.07 -20.86 5.31
N VAL A 249 -0.91 -20.19 4.70
CA VAL A 249 -1.37 -18.87 5.13
C VAL A 249 -2.47 -18.99 6.20
N GLU A 250 -2.27 -18.33 7.34
CA GLU A 250 -3.30 -18.21 8.40
C GLU A 250 -4.13 -16.94 8.25
N TYR A 251 -3.48 -15.81 8.01
CA TYR A 251 -4.13 -14.50 7.88
C TYR A 251 -3.88 -13.92 6.49
N ALA A 252 -4.95 -13.55 5.79
CA ALA A 252 -4.90 -12.91 4.49
C ALA A 252 -5.63 -11.56 4.49
N TRP A 253 -5.34 -10.74 3.49
CA TRP A 253 -6.06 -9.51 3.23
C TRP A 253 -6.44 -9.49 1.75
N LEU A 254 -7.74 -9.36 1.51
CA LEU A 254 -8.35 -9.30 0.19
C LEU A 254 -9.22 -8.06 0.15
N ASP A 255 -8.97 -7.15 -0.79
CA ASP A 255 -9.62 -5.84 -0.87
C ASP A 255 -11.15 -5.95 -0.94
N VAL A 256 -11.69 -6.81 -1.80
CA VAL A 256 -13.13 -7.02 -1.98
C VAL A 256 -13.82 -7.60 -0.75
N LEU A 257 -13.06 -8.18 0.18
CA LEU A 257 -13.56 -8.87 1.37
C LEU A 257 -13.29 -8.09 2.67
N CYS A 258 -12.12 -7.46 2.80
CA CYS A 258 -11.68 -6.76 4.01
C CYS A 258 -12.06 -5.27 3.99
N LEU A 259 -12.19 -4.66 2.80
CA LEU A 259 -12.71 -3.31 2.66
C LEU A 259 -14.22 -3.33 2.48
N ARG A 260 -14.90 -2.34 3.07
CA ARG A 260 -16.34 -2.19 2.89
C ARG A 260 -16.65 -1.86 1.44
N GLN A 261 -17.49 -2.67 0.81
CA GLN A 261 -17.94 -2.49 -0.56
C GLN A 261 -19.27 -1.72 -0.62
N GLU A 262 -19.64 -1.28 -1.81
CA GLU A 262 -20.89 -0.57 -2.07
C GLU A 262 -22.11 -1.49 -1.94
N GLY A 263 -23.24 -0.94 -1.49
CA GLY A 263 -24.52 -1.67 -1.42
C GLY A 263 -24.69 -2.53 -0.16
N GLY A 264 -23.81 -2.35 0.83
CA GLY A 264 -23.84 -3.06 2.10
C GLY A 264 -24.73 -2.44 3.19
N LYS A 265 -24.87 -3.18 4.29
CA LYS A 265 -25.30 -2.61 5.58
C LYS A 265 -24.30 -1.53 6.01
N ASN A 266 -24.82 -0.50 6.66
CA ASN A 266 -24.02 0.63 7.14
C ASN A 266 -23.21 1.35 6.02
N GLU A 267 -23.77 1.43 4.82
CA GLU A 267 -23.20 2.16 3.67
C GLU A 267 -22.73 3.58 4.02
N TYR A 268 -23.41 4.24 4.97
CA TYR A 268 -23.04 5.57 5.47
C TYR A 268 -21.62 5.63 6.07
N LEU A 269 -21.06 4.50 6.54
CA LEU A 269 -19.69 4.42 7.05
C LEU A 269 -18.64 4.33 5.94
N ARG A 270 -19.02 3.92 4.72
CA ARG A 270 -18.06 3.62 3.64
C ARG A 270 -17.18 4.82 3.30
N VAL A 271 -17.76 6.02 3.23
CA VAL A 271 -17.01 7.25 2.92
C VAL A 271 -15.93 7.53 3.98
N GLU A 272 -16.28 7.38 5.26
CA GLU A 272 -15.36 7.62 6.37
C GLU A 272 -14.31 6.52 6.50
N GLU A 273 -14.70 5.26 6.26
CA GLU A 273 -13.76 4.13 6.24
C GLU A 273 -12.77 4.27 5.08
N TRP A 274 -13.25 4.51 3.85
CA TRP A 274 -12.41 4.65 2.66
C TRP A 274 -11.44 5.82 2.73
N ALA A 275 -11.82 6.91 3.40
CA ALA A 275 -10.94 8.06 3.61
C ALA A 275 -9.58 7.67 4.20
N ILE A 276 -9.54 6.61 5.03
CA ILE A 276 -8.35 6.13 5.74
C ILE A 276 -7.88 4.77 5.20
N ASP A 277 -8.82 3.86 4.96
CA ASP A 277 -8.49 2.49 4.55
C ASP A 277 -7.89 2.46 3.15
N VAL A 278 -8.39 3.26 2.20
CA VAL A 278 -7.89 3.25 0.80
C VAL A 278 -6.42 3.69 0.69
N PRO A 279 -5.99 4.82 1.31
CA PRO A 279 -4.58 5.20 1.29
C PRO A 279 -3.63 4.20 1.95
N THR A 280 -4.10 3.45 2.95
CA THR A 280 -3.26 2.55 3.77
C THR A 280 -3.14 1.12 3.22
N ILE A 281 -3.86 0.79 2.14
CA ILE A 281 -3.85 -0.54 1.49
C ILE A 281 -2.43 -1.00 1.17
N GLY A 282 -1.56 -0.12 0.67
CA GLY A 282 -0.20 -0.47 0.26
C GLY A 282 0.62 -1.14 1.37
N SER A 283 0.31 -0.88 2.65
CA SER A 283 1.00 -1.47 3.81
C SER A 283 0.88 -2.99 3.92
N VAL A 284 -0.14 -3.56 3.28
CA VAL A 284 -0.38 -4.99 3.19
C VAL A 284 0.56 -5.64 2.17
N TYR A 285 1.00 -4.89 1.15
CA TYR A 285 1.76 -5.41 0.01
C TYR A 285 3.27 -5.10 0.08
N ASP A 286 3.68 -4.16 0.93
CA ASP A 286 5.03 -3.58 0.93
C ASP A 286 5.91 -3.97 2.14
N ARG A 287 5.95 -5.26 2.52
CA ARG A 287 6.73 -5.76 3.68
C ARG A 287 7.14 -7.23 3.52
N ASP A 288 7.78 -7.82 4.54
CA ASP A 288 8.37 -9.18 4.57
C ASP A 288 7.39 -10.36 4.32
N ARG A 289 6.10 -10.12 4.09
CA ARG A 289 5.10 -11.18 3.82
C ARG A 289 4.82 -11.25 2.32
N ALA A 290 4.77 -12.46 1.78
CA ALA A 290 4.49 -12.68 0.37
C ALA A 290 3.14 -12.11 -0.07
N VAL A 291 3.07 -11.73 -1.34
CA VAL A 291 1.85 -11.27 -2.00
C VAL A 291 1.40 -12.36 -2.97
N VAL A 292 0.19 -12.85 -2.78
CA VAL A 292 -0.44 -13.83 -3.67
C VAL A 292 -1.13 -13.08 -4.80
N CYS A 293 -0.80 -13.43 -6.05
CA CYS A 293 -1.29 -12.73 -7.23
C CYS A 293 -2.09 -13.66 -8.16
N TYR A 294 -3.34 -13.29 -8.40
CA TYR A 294 -4.18 -13.89 -9.44
C TYR A 294 -4.21 -12.98 -10.68
N PHE A 295 -3.32 -13.22 -11.64
CA PHE A 295 -3.18 -12.36 -12.83
C PHE A 295 -4.36 -12.47 -13.82
N CYS A 296 -5.12 -13.58 -13.81
CA CYS A 296 -6.23 -13.81 -14.75
C CYS A 296 -7.63 -13.65 -14.10
N GLY A 297 -7.68 -13.04 -12.92
CA GLY A 297 -8.91 -12.84 -12.13
C GLY A 297 -8.89 -13.63 -10.83
N LEU A 298 -9.45 -13.05 -9.77
CA LEU A 298 -9.47 -13.65 -8.44
C LEU A 298 -9.97 -15.10 -8.44
N GLY A 299 -9.16 -16.04 -7.95
CA GLY A 299 -9.51 -17.47 -7.88
C GLY A 299 -9.56 -18.20 -9.22
N ARG A 300 -9.26 -17.54 -10.35
CA ARG A 300 -9.27 -18.15 -11.69
C ARG A 300 -7.94 -18.80 -12.03
N PRO A 301 -7.94 -19.78 -12.95
CA PRO A 301 -6.70 -20.38 -13.44
C PRO A 301 -5.81 -19.36 -14.17
N LEU A 302 -4.49 -19.54 -14.06
CA LEU A 302 -3.48 -18.74 -14.74
C LEU A 302 -3.40 -19.14 -16.21
N ILE A 303 -4.37 -18.68 -16.98
CA ILE A 303 -4.46 -18.91 -18.42
C ILE A 303 -4.49 -17.54 -19.10
N PHE A 304 -3.47 -17.26 -19.91
CA PHE A 304 -3.41 -16.04 -20.69
C PHE A 304 -4.22 -16.23 -21.97
N GLU A 305 -5.34 -15.51 -22.08
CA GLU A 305 -6.14 -15.43 -23.29
C GLU A 305 -5.47 -14.49 -24.31
N GLU A 306 -5.75 -14.67 -25.60
CA GLU A 306 -5.31 -13.74 -26.64
C GLU A 306 -5.83 -12.33 -26.33
N GLY A 307 -4.98 -11.31 -26.45
CA GLY A 307 -5.33 -9.94 -26.06
C GLY A 307 -5.28 -9.66 -24.55
N TYR A 308 -4.74 -10.57 -23.73
CA TYR A 308 -4.63 -10.38 -22.27
C TYR A 308 -3.97 -9.04 -21.89
N PHE A 309 -2.87 -8.68 -22.53
CA PHE A 309 -2.12 -7.45 -22.20
C PHE A 309 -2.81 -6.17 -22.69
N GLU A 310 -3.73 -6.29 -23.64
CA GLU A 310 -4.46 -5.19 -24.26
C GLU A 310 -5.75 -4.87 -23.48
N SER A 311 -6.17 -5.75 -22.57
CA SER A 311 -7.32 -5.52 -21.70
C SER A 311 -7.02 -4.50 -20.60
N ASP A 312 -7.91 -3.51 -20.42
CA ASP A 312 -7.88 -2.58 -19.27
C ASP A 312 -8.02 -3.29 -17.91
N ARG A 313 -8.49 -4.54 -17.93
CA ARG A 313 -8.66 -5.39 -16.74
C ARG A 313 -7.44 -6.23 -16.42
N CYS A 314 -6.48 -6.30 -17.34
CA CYS A 314 -5.18 -6.91 -17.13
C CYS A 314 -4.54 -6.37 -15.85
N TRP A 315 -3.92 -7.26 -15.08
CA TRP A 315 -3.26 -6.89 -13.84
C TRP A 315 -2.23 -5.78 -14.03
N PHE A 316 -1.45 -5.81 -15.12
CA PHE A 316 -0.42 -4.80 -15.41
C PHE A 316 -0.98 -3.42 -15.75
N ASN A 317 -2.24 -3.37 -16.22
CA ASN A 317 -2.85 -2.14 -16.71
C ASN A 317 -3.67 -1.42 -15.64
N ARG A 318 -3.92 -1.99 -14.45
CA ARG A 318 -4.75 -1.31 -13.45
C ARG A 318 -3.93 -0.36 -12.58
N ALA A 319 -4.48 0.81 -12.26
CA ALA A 319 -3.80 1.78 -11.40
C ALA A 319 -3.46 1.19 -10.02
N TRP A 320 -4.44 0.56 -9.38
CA TRP A 320 -4.28 0.03 -8.01
C TRP A 320 -3.23 -1.08 -7.89
N THR A 321 -3.08 -1.94 -8.89
CA THR A 321 -2.13 -3.05 -8.83
C THR A 321 -0.66 -2.60 -8.87
N LEU A 322 -0.37 -1.32 -9.18
CA LEU A 322 1.00 -0.80 -9.15
C LEU A 322 1.57 -0.81 -7.73
N GLN A 323 0.75 -0.42 -6.73
CA GLN A 323 1.18 -0.45 -5.32
C GLN A 323 1.22 -1.85 -4.74
N GLU A 324 0.57 -2.82 -5.40
CA GLU A 324 0.50 -4.22 -5.00
C GLU A 324 1.73 -5.04 -5.46
N VAL A 325 2.61 -4.43 -6.27
CA VAL A 325 3.93 -4.99 -6.58
C VAL A 325 4.76 -4.98 -5.28
N PRO A 326 5.17 -6.15 -4.74
CA PRO A 326 5.91 -6.18 -3.50
C PRO A 326 7.31 -5.60 -3.65
N TYR A 327 7.74 -4.79 -2.67
CA TYR A 327 9.14 -4.36 -2.54
C TYR A 327 9.97 -5.46 -1.88
N THR A 328 10.96 -5.98 -2.60
CA THR A 328 11.81 -7.08 -2.12
C THR A 328 13.03 -6.53 -1.38
N ARG A 329 12.85 -5.93 -0.19
CA ARG A 329 14.01 -5.61 0.65
C ARG A 329 14.72 -6.91 1.04
N ASN A 330 16.02 -7.03 0.78
CA ASN A 330 16.85 -8.18 1.15
C ASN A 330 16.35 -9.54 0.61
N GLY A 331 15.60 -9.57 -0.50
CA GLY A 331 15.11 -10.79 -1.13
C GLY A 331 13.90 -11.47 -0.48
N GLY A 332 13.22 -10.82 0.49
CA GLY A 332 12.19 -11.46 1.33
C GLY A 332 10.77 -11.52 0.76
N THR A 333 10.28 -10.46 0.10
CA THR A 333 8.86 -10.41 -0.28
C THR A 333 8.57 -11.10 -1.61
N GLN A 334 8.24 -12.38 -1.56
CA GLN A 334 7.98 -13.17 -2.76
C GLN A 334 6.59 -12.87 -3.36
N THR A 335 6.52 -12.56 -4.66
CA THR A 335 5.26 -12.70 -5.42
C THR A 335 4.97 -14.18 -5.60
N VAL A 336 3.82 -14.64 -5.12
CA VAL A 336 3.35 -16.01 -5.35
C VAL A 336 2.29 -15.96 -6.45
N VAL A 337 2.61 -16.56 -7.60
CA VAL A 337 1.68 -16.66 -8.72
C VAL A 337 0.68 -17.79 -8.43
N CYS A 338 -0.62 -17.48 -8.42
CA CYS A 338 -1.70 -18.43 -8.13
C CYS A 338 -2.51 -18.81 -9.38
N GLY A 339 -3.38 -19.82 -9.23
CA GLY A 339 -4.21 -20.34 -10.33
C GLY A 339 -3.54 -21.44 -11.16
N GLU A 340 -2.55 -22.14 -10.62
CA GLU A 340 -1.82 -23.21 -11.34
C GLU A 340 -2.73 -24.40 -11.71
N THR A 341 -2.72 -24.80 -12.99
CA THR A 341 -3.61 -25.84 -13.54
C THR A 341 -2.96 -27.20 -13.80
N GLY A 342 -1.65 -27.34 -13.57
CA GLY A 342 -0.89 -28.57 -13.83
C GLY A 342 -0.69 -28.92 -15.32
N ASP A 343 -1.42 -28.27 -16.22
CA ASP A 343 -1.24 -28.38 -17.66
C ASP A 343 -0.37 -27.22 -18.14
N GLU A 344 0.92 -27.48 -18.37
CA GLU A 344 1.79 -26.57 -19.10
C GLU A 344 1.36 -26.42 -20.58
N GLY A 345 0.30 -27.14 -21.01
CA GLY A 345 -0.19 -27.31 -22.36
C GLY A 345 -1.06 -26.18 -22.89
N ARG A 346 -0.37 -25.13 -23.39
CA ARG A 346 -0.64 -24.30 -24.59
C ARG A 346 -0.06 -22.91 -24.32
N LYS A 347 1.26 -22.84 -24.34
CA LYS A 347 2.01 -21.60 -24.22
C LYS A 347 2.24 -21.07 -25.63
N GLU A 348 1.71 -19.90 -25.93
CA GLU A 348 2.45 -19.01 -26.81
C GLU A 348 3.62 -18.51 -25.95
N GLU A 349 4.82 -19.06 -26.19
CA GLU A 349 6.05 -18.78 -25.41
C GLU A 349 6.33 -17.27 -25.29
N GLU A 350 5.90 -16.52 -26.31
CA GLU A 350 5.97 -15.06 -26.38
C GLU A 350 5.14 -14.38 -25.28
N ILE A 351 3.90 -14.82 -25.02
CA ILE A 351 3.04 -14.24 -23.98
C ILE A 351 3.65 -14.42 -22.59
N ARG A 352 4.24 -15.58 -22.31
CA ARG A 352 4.91 -15.84 -21.04
C ARG A 352 6.19 -15.03 -20.89
N THR A 353 6.99 -14.95 -21.95
CA THR A 353 8.21 -14.12 -21.96
C THR A 353 7.86 -12.66 -21.66
N ARG A 354 6.84 -12.11 -22.34
CA ARG A 354 6.34 -10.74 -22.09
C ARG A 354 5.82 -10.57 -20.66
N PHE A 355 5.14 -11.57 -20.09
CA PHE A 355 4.68 -11.55 -18.70
C PHE A 355 5.85 -11.44 -17.71
N ASP A 356 6.86 -12.31 -17.86
CA ASP A 356 8.02 -12.35 -16.96
C ASP A 356 8.87 -11.07 -17.08
N GLU A 357 9.03 -10.53 -18.29
CA GLU A 357 9.70 -9.26 -18.54
C GLU A 357 8.99 -8.09 -17.86
N GLN A 358 7.65 -7.97 -18.02
CA GLN A 358 6.89 -6.89 -17.39
C GLN A 358 6.92 -6.98 -15.86
N LEU A 359 6.78 -8.18 -15.29
CA LEU A 359 6.84 -8.37 -13.85
C LEU A 359 8.23 -8.04 -13.29
N THR A 360 9.29 -8.42 -14.02
CA THR A 360 10.68 -8.07 -13.66
C THR A 360 10.93 -6.57 -13.72
N SER A 361 10.43 -5.90 -14.78
CA SER A 361 10.53 -4.44 -14.90
C SER A 361 9.85 -3.70 -13.75
N LEU A 362 8.67 -4.15 -13.31
CA LEU A 362 7.97 -3.54 -12.17
C LEU A 362 8.72 -3.74 -10.86
N ARG A 363 9.38 -4.89 -10.68
CA ARG A 363 10.23 -5.14 -9.50
C ARG A 363 11.44 -4.21 -9.50
N HIS A 364 12.13 -4.05 -10.62
CA HIS A 364 13.25 -3.09 -10.74
C HIS A 364 12.80 -1.67 -10.42
N MET A 365 11.66 -1.23 -10.98
CA MET A 365 11.10 0.09 -10.66
C MET A 365 10.85 0.28 -9.17
N ARG A 366 10.32 -0.74 -8.47
CA ARG A 366 10.14 -0.68 -7.01
C ARG A 366 11.46 -0.58 -6.26
N HIS A 367 12.53 -1.23 -6.73
CA HIS A 367 13.86 -1.16 -6.12
C HIS A 367 14.54 0.19 -6.28
N ASP A 368 14.41 0.81 -7.45
CA ASP A 368 15.10 2.06 -7.78
C ASP A 368 14.54 3.26 -7.03
N SER A 369 13.36 3.12 -6.39
CA SER A 369 12.67 4.16 -5.62
C SER A 369 12.49 5.50 -6.37
N SER A 370 12.57 5.48 -7.70
CA SER A 370 12.47 6.68 -8.54
C SER A 370 11.02 7.14 -8.69
N VAL A 371 10.73 8.36 -8.22
CA VAL A 371 9.38 8.94 -8.35
C VAL A 371 8.94 9.02 -9.81
N LEU A 372 9.85 9.35 -10.75
CA LEU A 372 9.49 9.46 -12.16
C LEU A 372 9.23 8.10 -12.81
N ALA A 373 9.95 7.05 -12.40
CA ALA A 373 9.69 5.70 -12.88
C ALA A 373 8.30 5.20 -12.42
N VAL A 374 7.97 5.40 -11.14
CA VAL A 374 6.63 5.10 -10.60
C VAL A 374 5.54 5.85 -11.36
N LEU A 375 5.74 7.16 -11.59
CA LEU A 375 4.79 7.99 -12.31
C LEU A 375 4.65 7.54 -13.78
N SER A 376 5.75 7.17 -14.45
CA SER A 376 5.74 6.63 -15.82
C SER A 376 4.95 5.33 -15.92
N GLU A 377 5.08 4.44 -14.93
CA GLU A 377 4.26 3.23 -14.86
C GLU A 377 2.78 3.54 -14.59
N MET A 378 2.48 4.53 -13.75
CA MET A 378 1.10 4.97 -13.49
C MET A 378 0.45 5.65 -14.72
N GLN A 379 1.23 6.33 -15.57
CA GLN A 379 0.75 6.92 -16.83
C GLN A 379 0.06 5.88 -17.71
N LYS A 380 0.69 4.71 -17.85
CA LYS A 380 0.26 3.62 -18.72
C LYS A 380 -1.01 2.90 -18.24
N ARG A 381 -1.40 3.12 -16.98
CA ARG A 381 -2.47 2.37 -16.31
C ARG A 381 -3.85 3.01 -16.46
N VAL A 382 -4.89 2.23 -16.22
CA VAL A 382 -6.30 2.60 -16.26
C VAL A 382 -6.87 2.56 -14.85
N SER A 383 -7.73 3.52 -14.54
CA SER A 383 -8.38 3.67 -13.23
C SER A 383 -9.88 3.84 -13.40
N ALA A 384 -10.68 3.29 -12.50
CA ALA A 384 -12.13 3.49 -12.50
C ALA A 384 -12.49 4.94 -12.13
N LYS A 385 -11.77 5.52 -11.16
CA LYS A 385 -11.89 6.94 -10.81
C LYS A 385 -10.56 7.64 -11.09
N PRO A 386 -10.57 8.85 -11.69
CA PRO A 386 -9.33 9.58 -11.97
C PRO A 386 -8.44 9.79 -10.72
N LEU A 387 -9.06 9.99 -9.55
CA LEU A 387 -8.37 10.16 -8.27
C LEU A 387 -7.56 8.91 -7.84
N ASP A 388 -7.95 7.72 -8.29
CA ASP A 388 -7.30 6.46 -7.91
C ASP A 388 -5.84 6.42 -8.37
N LYS A 389 -5.50 7.07 -9.48
CA LYS A 389 -4.10 7.14 -9.94
C LYS A 389 -3.22 7.94 -8.98
N VAL A 390 -3.75 9.02 -8.41
CA VAL A 390 -3.02 9.83 -7.42
C VAL A 390 -2.87 9.05 -6.12
N ALA A 391 -3.93 8.39 -5.66
CA ALA A 391 -3.89 7.59 -4.44
C ALA A 391 -3.00 6.34 -4.58
N GLY A 392 -3.04 5.67 -5.73
CA GLY A 392 -2.29 4.45 -6.01
C GLY A 392 -0.77 4.65 -6.15
N VAL A 393 -0.28 5.89 -6.31
CA VAL A 393 1.16 6.17 -6.24
C VAL A 393 1.61 6.58 -4.83
N ALA A 394 0.69 7.01 -3.96
CA ALA A 394 1.03 7.65 -2.70
C ALA A 394 1.82 6.76 -1.74
N TYR A 395 1.55 5.44 -1.76
CA TYR A 395 2.26 4.48 -0.92
C TYR A 395 3.65 4.12 -1.46
N ILE A 396 3.82 4.15 -2.79
CA ILE A 396 5.04 3.70 -3.48
C ILE A 396 6.10 4.80 -3.49
N ILE A 397 5.65 6.05 -3.60
CA ILE A 397 6.53 7.21 -3.57
C ILE A 397 6.75 7.58 -2.11
N ASP A 398 7.99 7.61 -1.64
CA ASP A 398 8.30 7.75 -0.21
C ASP A 398 7.70 9.04 0.39
N VAL A 399 6.80 8.90 1.38
CA VAL A 399 6.02 9.99 2.01
C VAL A 399 6.15 9.98 3.53
N GLN A 400 6.13 11.18 4.12
CA GLN A 400 6.14 11.41 5.58
C GLN A 400 4.80 11.07 6.25
N TRP A 401 3.71 11.18 5.51
CA TRP A 401 2.34 10.88 5.94
C TRP A 401 1.50 10.58 4.69
N LEU A 402 0.38 9.86 4.84
CA LEU A 402 -0.50 9.58 3.69
C LEU A 402 -1.65 10.59 3.62
N PRO A 403 -1.91 11.19 2.44
CA PRO A 403 -3.13 11.94 2.19
C PRO A 403 -4.40 11.10 2.40
N VAL A 404 -5.42 11.69 2.98
CA VAL A 404 -6.77 11.09 3.01
C VAL A 404 -7.35 10.95 1.60
N TYR A 405 -8.03 9.84 1.34
CA TYR A 405 -8.77 9.63 0.10
C TYR A 405 -10.10 10.39 0.12
N ASN A 406 -10.09 11.63 -0.37
CA ASN A 406 -11.29 12.46 -0.45
C ASN A 406 -11.92 12.39 -1.85
N MET A 407 -13.02 11.64 -1.97
CA MET A 407 -13.75 11.45 -3.24
C MET A 407 -14.27 12.75 -3.88
N ALA A 408 -14.43 13.84 -3.12
CA ALA A 408 -14.86 15.14 -3.64
C ALA A 408 -13.70 16.02 -4.14
N GLN A 409 -12.45 15.61 -3.94
CA GLN A 409 -11.27 16.38 -4.31
C GLN A 409 -10.93 16.19 -5.80
N SER A 410 -10.46 17.26 -6.44
CA SER A 410 -9.91 17.15 -7.81
C SER A 410 -8.54 16.44 -7.80
N GLU A 411 -8.18 15.81 -8.92
CA GLU A 411 -6.89 15.13 -9.06
C GLU A 411 -5.71 16.09 -8.81
N GLU A 412 -5.75 17.31 -9.36
CA GLU A 412 -4.72 18.32 -9.12
C GLU A 412 -4.67 18.73 -7.64
N GLY A 413 -5.84 18.80 -6.99
CA GLY A 413 -5.93 19.08 -5.56
C GLY A 413 -5.26 17.99 -4.73
N ALA A 414 -5.50 16.73 -5.07
CA ALA A 414 -4.93 15.57 -4.40
C ALA A 414 -3.41 15.45 -4.67
N TRP A 415 -2.97 15.64 -5.92
CA TRP A 415 -1.56 15.66 -6.31
C TRP A 415 -0.78 16.74 -5.57
N ARG A 416 -1.34 17.96 -5.50
CA ARG A 416 -0.75 19.04 -4.71
C ARG A 416 -0.58 18.66 -3.24
N TYR A 417 -1.53 17.92 -2.68
CA TYR A 417 -1.46 17.48 -1.29
C TYR A 417 -0.43 16.37 -1.10
N LEU A 418 -0.39 15.41 -2.02
CA LEU A 418 0.59 14.35 -2.03
C LEU A 418 2.03 14.87 -2.14
N VAL A 419 2.29 15.88 -2.98
CA VAL A 419 3.63 16.51 -3.06
C VAL A 419 4.05 17.16 -1.74
N LYS A 420 3.10 17.62 -0.91
CA LYS A 420 3.44 18.11 0.44
C LYS A 420 3.82 16.99 1.39
N ALA A 421 3.21 15.82 1.19
CA ALA A 421 3.41 14.61 1.97
C ALA A 421 4.78 13.96 1.71
N MET A 422 5.29 14.07 0.49
CA MET A 422 6.60 13.54 0.09
C MET A 422 7.74 13.97 1.03
N TYR A 423 8.73 13.10 1.20
CA TYR A 423 10.01 13.49 1.79
C TYR A 423 10.71 14.56 0.94
N ARG A 424 11.70 15.23 1.56
CA ARG A 424 12.36 16.41 0.99
C ARG A 424 13.11 16.08 -0.31
N ASP A 425 13.61 14.87 -0.38
CA ASP A 425 14.42 14.27 -1.41
C ASP A 425 13.55 13.75 -2.57
N THR A 426 12.44 13.07 -2.29
CA THR A 426 11.40 12.74 -3.29
C THR A 426 10.85 13.98 -4.00
N ARG A 427 10.71 15.11 -3.27
CA ARG A 427 10.34 16.40 -3.88
C ARG A 427 11.44 16.96 -4.78
N ALA A 428 12.71 16.77 -4.42
CA ALA A 428 13.83 17.24 -5.20
C ALA A 428 13.90 16.53 -6.56
N ASP A 429 13.54 15.26 -6.64
CA ASP A 429 13.47 14.53 -7.91
C ASP A 429 12.50 15.20 -8.90
N LEU A 430 11.33 15.65 -8.44
CA LEU A 430 10.40 16.42 -9.28
C LEU A 430 11.00 17.75 -9.77
N PHE A 431 11.90 18.34 -8.99
CA PHE A 431 12.53 19.62 -9.35
C PHE A 431 13.72 19.45 -10.29
N PHE A 432 14.55 18.45 -10.08
CA PHE A 432 15.79 18.25 -10.84
C PHE A 432 15.63 17.36 -12.07
N TYR A 433 14.70 16.41 -12.07
CA TYR A 433 14.55 15.47 -13.18
C TYR A 433 13.41 15.82 -14.13
N TYR A 434 12.35 16.47 -13.66
CA TYR A 434 11.26 16.87 -14.55
C TYR A 434 11.66 18.09 -15.40
N PRO A 435 11.60 18.05 -16.74
CA PRO A 435 12.24 19.05 -17.58
C PRO A 435 11.47 20.35 -17.76
N GLU A 436 10.14 20.33 -17.70
CA GLU A 436 9.32 21.52 -17.93
C GLU A 436 9.03 22.27 -16.63
N PRO A 437 8.74 23.58 -16.69
CA PRO A 437 8.20 24.28 -15.53
C PRO A 437 6.73 23.86 -15.32
N GLY A 438 6.30 23.86 -14.07
CA GLY A 438 4.90 23.65 -13.73
C GLY A 438 3.99 24.69 -14.39
N ASN A 439 2.87 24.25 -14.95
CA ASN A 439 1.92 25.11 -15.67
C ASN A 439 0.77 25.67 -14.81
N ARG A 440 0.95 25.67 -13.48
CA ARG A 440 -0.04 26.13 -12.49
C ARG A 440 0.60 27.22 -11.62
N THR A 441 0.14 27.36 -10.38
CA THR A 441 0.66 28.36 -9.43
C THR A 441 2.07 28.06 -8.91
N LYS A 442 2.58 26.84 -9.15
CA LYS A 442 3.91 26.38 -8.74
C LYS A 442 4.66 25.93 -9.99
N HIS A 443 5.77 26.59 -10.30
CA HIS A 443 6.57 26.35 -11.50
C HIS A 443 7.71 25.37 -11.24
N TRP A 444 8.13 25.21 -9.98
CA TRP A 444 9.21 24.30 -9.61
C TRP A 444 8.87 22.80 -9.79
N ARG A 445 7.59 22.43 -9.78
CA ARG A 445 7.12 21.04 -9.91
C ARG A 445 6.08 20.90 -11.02
N PRO A 446 5.89 19.71 -11.61
CA PRO A 446 4.81 19.48 -12.56
C PRO A 446 3.42 19.51 -11.90
N SER A 447 2.42 19.89 -12.69
CA SER A 447 1.01 19.61 -12.38
C SER A 447 0.66 18.15 -12.62
N TRP A 448 -0.45 17.66 -12.07
CA TRP A 448 -0.90 16.29 -12.31
C TRP A 448 -1.17 16.03 -13.78
N LYS A 449 -1.78 17.00 -14.48
CA LYS A 449 -2.00 16.91 -15.92
C LYS A 449 -0.69 16.73 -16.68
N GLN A 450 0.33 17.51 -16.33
CA GLN A 450 1.68 17.41 -16.88
C GLN A 450 2.28 16.01 -16.65
N VAL A 451 2.22 15.53 -15.40
CA VAL A 451 2.63 14.17 -15.01
C VAL A 451 1.89 13.09 -15.77
N MET A 452 0.66 13.30 -16.24
CA MET A 452 -0.12 12.28 -16.94
C MET A 452 -0.04 12.33 -18.46
N THR A 453 0.41 13.46 -19.04
CA THR A 453 0.38 13.66 -20.51
C THR A 453 1.76 13.80 -21.16
N GLN A 454 2.79 14.14 -20.39
CA GLN A 454 4.14 14.38 -20.93
C GLN A 454 5.04 13.17 -20.73
N THR A 455 5.99 12.95 -21.64
CA THR A 455 6.96 11.86 -21.52
C THR A 455 7.81 12.04 -20.27
N LEU A 456 7.72 11.08 -19.35
CA LEU A 456 8.57 11.02 -18.17
C LEU A 456 9.79 10.17 -18.50
N LEU A 457 10.97 10.78 -18.48
CA LEU A 457 12.21 10.07 -18.70
C LEU A 457 12.61 9.38 -17.39
N SER A 458 12.84 8.07 -17.46
CA SER A 458 13.49 7.38 -16.35
C SER A 458 14.93 7.88 -16.25
N SER A 459 15.33 8.29 -15.05
CA SER A 459 16.74 8.56 -14.76
C SER A 459 17.44 7.22 -14.56
N ASP A 460 18.63 7.05 -15.13
CA ASP A 460 19.50 5.90 -14.84
C ASP A 460 20.05 5.93 -13.40
N GLU A 461 19.79 7.01 -12.64
CA GLU A 461 20.32 7.21 -11.30
C GLU A 461 19.20 7.09 -10.25
N ALA A 462 19.28 6.00 -9.49
CA ALA A 462 18.31 5.57 -8.48
C ALA A 462 18.45 6.28 -7.12
N LYS A 463 18.92 7.53 -7.09
CA LYS A 463 19.14 8.26 -5.83
C LYS A 463 18.59 9.68 -5.87
N ALA A 464 18.07 10.10 -4.73
CA ALA A 464 17.58 11.45 -4.54
C ALA A 464 18.76 12.43 -4.44
N ILE A 465 18.70 13.52 -5.21
CA ILE A 465 19.89 14.35 -5.52
C ILE A 465 19.96 15.68 -4.75
N GLY A 466 18.98 15.96 -3.89
CA GLY A 466 18.99 17.14 -3.04
C GLY A 466 17.75 17.24 -2.17
N ASP A 467 17.56 18.40 -1.54
CA ASP A 467 16.46 18.62 -0.61
C ASP A 467 15.56 19.77 -1.04
N ILE A 468 14.24 19.54 -0.96
CA ILE A 468 13.21 20.59 -1.02
C ILE A 468 12.42 20.60 0.28
N ASP A 469 12.56 21.69 1.03
CA ASP A 469 11.77 21.97 2.22
C ASP A 469 10.48 22.72 1.87
N ILE A 470 9.38 22.37 2.53
CA ILE A 470 8.15 23.14 2.49
C ILE A 470 7.83 23.61 3.91
N TYR A 471 7.83 24.92 4.11
CA TYR A 471 7.41 25.55 5.36
C TYR A 471 5.98 26.07 5.21
N MET A 472 5.06 25.50 5.97
CA MET A 472 3.66 25.91 6.01
C MET A 472 3.51 27.14 6.91
N LEU A 473 3.03 28.25 6.35
CA LEU A 473 2.64 29.46 7.08
C LEU A 473 1.10 29.60 7.06
N PRO A 474 0.50 30.37 7.99
CA PRO A 474 -0.97 30.47 8.11
C PRO A 474 -1.71 30.86 6.82
N PHE A 475 -1.06 31.61 5.92
CA PHE A 475 -1.66 32.10 4.67
C PHE A 475 -0.81 31.84 3.42
N SER A 476 0.31 31.13 3.54
CA SER A 476 1.20 30.85 2.40
C SER A 476 2.09 29.64 2.66
N GLU A 477 2.80 29.20 1.64
CA GLU A 477 3.85 28.20 1.79
C GLU A 477 5.15 28.76 1.22
N ILE A 478 6.25 28.53 1.94
CA ILE A 478 7.60 28.85 1.47
C ILE A 478 8.25 27.52 1.08
N VAL A 479 8.59 27.40 -0.20
CA VAL A 479 9.34 26.26 -0.73
C VAL A 479 10.80 26.68 -0.82
N LEU A 480 11.69 25.93 -0.19
CA LEU A 480 13.11 26.27 -0.10
C LEU A 480 13.97 25.11 -0.58
N HIS A 481 14.97 25.44 -1.39
CA HIS A 481 16.08 24.54 -1.70
C HIS A 481 17.39 25.09 -1.12
N ARG A 482 18.30 24.17 -0.74
CA ARG A 482 19.67 24.48 -0.34
C ARG A 482 20.64 23.69 -1.19
N GLY A 483 21.51 24.39 -1.89
CA GLY A 483 22.52 23.75 -2.72
C GLY A 483 23.41 24.75 -3.46
N PRO A 484 24.28 24.22 -4.35
CA PRO A 484 25.10 25.01 -5.23
C PRO A 484 24.27 25.98 -6.07
N ARG A 485 24.78 27.20 -6.25
CA ARG A 485 24.12 28.20 -7.09
C ARG A 485 25.11 28.96 -7.93
N ILE A 486 24.81 29.05 -9.22
CA ILE A 486 25.48 29.99 -10.13
C ILE A 486 24.51 31.15 -10.37
N ARG A 487 24.95 32.37 -10.06
CA ARG A 487 24.11 33.56 -10.18
C ARG A 487 23.72 33.85 -11.62
N LEU A 488 24.67 33.68 -12.54
CA LEU A 488 24.48 33.95 -13.96
C LEU A 488 25.42 33.07 -14.78
N GLY A 489 24.86 32.32 -15.72
CA GLY A 489 25.59 31.56 -16.73
C GLY A 489 24.85 31.64 -18.06
N GLU A 490 25.59 31.72 -19.16
CA GLU A 490 25.02 31.75 -20.51
C GLU A 490 24.90 30.32 -21.04
N VAL A 491 23.72 29.95 -21.52
CA VAL A 491 23.47 28.62 -22.10
C VAL A 491 23.29 28.79 -23.61
N CYS A 492 24.03 27.99 -24.39
CA CYS A 492 24.02 28.00 -25.85
C CYS A 492 23.89 26.57 -26.42
N GLY A 493 23.38 26.45 -27.64
CA GLY A 493 23.30 25.16 -28.35
C GLY A 493 22.17 24.22 -27.92
N LEU A 494 21.23 24.67 -27.08
CA LEU A 494 20.07 23.87 -26.64
C LEU A 494 18.71 24.41 -27.15
N ALA A 495 18.72 25.38 -28.07
CA ALA A 495 17.53 26.02 -28.61
C ALA A 495 16.88 25.24 -29.77
N ASP A 496 17.71 24.62 -30.62
CA ASP A 496 17.25 23.93 -31.83
C ASP A 496 16.71 22.53 -31.55
N GLN A 497 15.68 22.12 -32.32
CA GLN A 497 15.07 20.79 -32.32
C GLN A 497 15.57 19.91 -33.48
N SER A 498 16.52 20.39 -34.30
CA SER A 498 16.76 19.90 -35.66
C SER A 498 17.48 18.56 -35.78
N HIS A 499 17.79 17.85 -34.70
CA HIS A 499 18.36 16.51 -34.79
C HIS A 499 17.72 15.55 -33.79
N ASP A 500 17.56 14.29 -34.22
CA ASP A 500 17.34 13.08 -33.40
C ASP A 500 18.45 12.85 -32.34
N GLU A 501 19.27 13.85 -32.03
CA GLU A 501 20.29 13.79 -30.98
C GLU A 501 19.62 13.75 -29.60
N ASN A 502 19.50 12.54 -29.08
CA ASN A 502 19.21 12.27 -27.69
C ASN A 502 20.45 11.62 -27.04
N PRO A 503 21.17 12.30 -26.14
CA PRO A 503 20.83 13.59 -25.52
C PRO A 503 21.26 14.82 -26.35
N ARG A 504 20.53 15.93 -26.23
CA ARG A 504 20.91 17.23 -26.85
C ARG A 504 22.13 17.80 -26.14
N ARG A 505 23.08 18.34 -26.90
CA ARG A 505 24.37 18.83 -26.39
C ARG A 505 24.47 20.34 -26.54
N GLY A 506 24.98 21.00 -25.51
CA GLY A 506 25.21 22.44 -25.51
C GLY A 506 26.36 22.83 -24.60
N GLU A 507 26.49 24.13 -24.35
CA GLU A 507 27.53 24.68 -23.49
C GLU A 507 26.93 25.64 -22.46
N LEU A 508 27.49 25.59 -21.24
CA LEU A 508 27.29 26.56 -20.19
C LEU A 508 28.56 27.42 -20.09
N VAL A 509 28.43 28.71 -20.36
CA VAL A 509 29.50 29.70 -20.23
C VAL A 509 29.36 30.43 -18.89
N VAL A 510 30.37 30.30 -18.04
CA VAL A 510 30.46 30.96 -16.73
C VAL A 510 31.69 31.84 -16.66
N LYS A 511 31.62 32.93 -15.87
CA LYS A 511 32.77 33.80 -15.65
C LYS A 511 33.41 33.52 -14.30
N ASP A 512 34.72 33.33 -14.27
CA ASP A 512 35.47 33.15 -13.03
C ASP A 512 35.60 34.49 -12.25
N ARG A 513 36.35 34.45 -11.13
CA ARG A 513 36.61 35.64 -10.30
C ARG A 513 37.36 36.76 -11.01
N THR A 514 38.10 36.45 -12.08
CA THR A 514 38.80 37.42 -12.93
C THR A 514 37.91 38.01 -14.02
N GLY A 515 36.72 37.42 -14.21
CA GLY A 515 35.79 37.76 -15.29
C GLY A 515 36.05 37.00 -16.59
N ALA A 516 37.02 36.09 -16.62
CA ALA A 516 37.33 35.30 -17.80
C ALA A 516 36.24 34.25 -18.05
N PRO A 517 35.76 34.09 -19.30
CA PRO A 517 34.71 33.13 -19.63
C PRO A 517 35.28 31.71 -19.76
N HIS A 518 34.56 30.74 -19.20
CA HIS A 518 34.87 29.31 -19.26
C HIS A 518 33.67 28.56 -19.79
N ARG A 519 33.89 27.70 -20.78
CA ARG A 519 32.86 26.82 -21.39
C ARG A 519 32.85 25.47 -20.69
N ILE A 520 31.67 25.04 -20.27
CA ILE A 520 31.41 23.74 -19.66
C ILE A 520 30.43 22.98 -20.56
N LYS A 521 30.75 21.75 -20.93
CA LYS A 521 29.86 20.94 -21.77
C LYS A 521 28.66 20.45 -20.96
N VAL A 522 27.46 20.61 -21.52
CA VAL A 522 26.20 20.22 -20.88
C VAL A 522 25.35 19.39 -21.82
N VAL A 523 24.45 18.60 -21.24
CA VAL A 523 23.47 17.82 -21.98
C VAL A 523 22.06 18.01 -21.42
N ALA A 524 21.07 17.92 -22.30
CA ALA A 524 19.66 17.84 -21.95
C ALA A 524 19.06 16.54 -22.50
N ASN A 525 18.66 15.63 -21.60
CA ASN A 525 18.09 14.33 -21.99
C ASN A 525 16.61 14.43 -22.43
N HIS A 526 16.09 15.64 -22.66
CA HIS A 526 14.69 15.91 -22.98
C HIS A 526 14.57 16.85 -24.18
N GLN A 527 13.38 16.86 -24.79
CA GLN A 527 13.09 17.63 -26.00
C GLN A 527 12.52 19.04 -25.73
N TYR A 528 12.23 19.38 -24.46
CA TYR A 528 11.79 20.73 -24.11
C TYR A 528 12.86 21.79 -24.44
N GLN A 529 12.52 22.78 -25.27
CA GLN A 529 13.47 23.77 -25.77
C GLN A 529 14.02 24.67 -24.65
N ILE A 530 15.32 24.93 -24.70
CA ILE A 530 15.99 25.87 -23.81
C ILE A 530 16.55 26.99 -24.69
N PRO A 531 15.92 28.17 -24.73
CA PRO A 531 16.41 29.28 -25.51
C PRO A 531 17.86 29.64 -25.14
N GLU A 532 18.59 30.20 -26.09
CA GLU A 532 19.90 30.73 -25.76
C GLU A 532 19.76 31.98 -24.90
N GLY A 533 20.59 32.10 -23.87
CA GLY A 533 20.54 33.26 -23.00
C GLY A 533 21.17 33.06 -21.64
N LEU A 534 20.98 34.07 -20.79
CA LEU A 534 21.53 34.13 -19.45
C LEU A 534 20.52 33.60 -18.43
N TYR A 535 20.96 32.62 -17.64
CA TYR A 535 20.14 31.96 -16.63
C TYR A 535 20.81 31.98 -15.27
N ALA A 536 20.00 31.95 -14.22
CA ALA A 536 20.44 31.51 -12.90
C ALA A 536 20.36 29.98 -12.85
N LEU A 537 21.30 29.35 -12.18
CA LEU A 537 21.36 27.89 -12.06
C LEU A 537 21.38 27.45 -10.61
N ILE A 538 20.61 26.40 -10.30
CA ILE A 538 20.58 25.74 -9.00
C ILE A 538 21.04 24.31 -9.20
N GLY A 539 22.10 23.92 -8.49
CA GLY A 539 22.69 22.60 -8.57
C GLY A 539 22.18 21.67 -7.48
N ASN A 540 22.32 20.39 -7.71
CA ASN A 540 22.05 19.34 -6.74
C ASN A 540 23.14 19.33 -5.64
N ASN A 541 22.80 18.85 -4.43
CA ASN A 541 23.68 18.92 -3.26
C ASN A 541 24.12 17.53 -2.74
N ASP A 542 23.80 16.47 -3.48
CA ASP A 542 24.27 15.12 -3.21
C ASP A 542 25.78 14.99 -3.45
N ALA A 543 26.48 14.27 -2.56
CA ALA A 543 27.94 14.12 -2.61
C ALA A 543 28.42 13.14 -3.69
N ASP A 544 27.66 12.09 -3.98
CA ASP A 544 28.01 11.04 -4.96
C ASP A 544 27.91 11.58 -6.39
N VAL A 545 26.95 12.47 -6.64
CA VAL A 545 26.69 13.09 -7.95
C VAL A 545 26.78 14.62 -7.90
N PHE A 546 27.69 15.14 -7.09
CA PHE A 546 27.83 16.57 -6.82
C PHE A 546 27.97 17.40 -8.11
N MET A 547 27.19 18.48 -8.22
CA MET A 547 27.19 19.42 -9.37
C MET A 547 26.88 18.78 -10.72
N LYS A 548 26.24 17.61 -10.74
CA LYS A 548 25.87 16.91 -11.98
C LYS A 548 24.57 17.45 -12.57
N TYR A 549 23.58 17.74 -11.74
CA TYR A 549 22.25 18.15 -12.16
C TYR A 549 22.01 19.61 -11.82
N TRP A 550 21.50 20.36 -12.80
CA TRP A 550 21.27 21.79 -12.67
C TRP A 550 19.89 22.18 -13.19
N VAL A 551 19.16 22.95 -12.40
CA VAL A 551 17.91 23.59 -12.81
C VAL A 551 18.21 24.99 -13.29
N LEU A 552 17.83 25.27 -14.54
CA LEU A 552 17.87 26.58 -15.18
C LEU A 552 16.63 27.37 -14.82
N GLY A 553 16.80 28.67 -14.59
CA GLY A 553 15.66 29.54 -14.32
C GLY A 553 16.03 31.00 -14.22
N HIS A 554 15.04 31.80 -13.84
CA HIS A 554 15.18 33.23 -13.66
C HIS A 554 15.15 33.60 -12.19
N GLN A 555 16.15 34.35 -11.75
CA GLN A 555 16.10 34.97 -10.44
C GLN A 555 15.13 36.15 -10.45
N ARG A 556 14.17 36.10 -9.53
CA ARG A 556 13.21 37.18 -9.27
C ARG A 556 13.59 37.92 -7.98
N LYS A 557 12.86 39.00 -7.67
CA LYS A 557 13.04 39.78 -6.44
C LYS A 557 12.93 38.88 -5.20
N TYR A 558 13.61 39.27 -4.12
CA TYR A 558 13.60 38.57 -2.84
C TYR A 558 14.10 37.12 -2.91
N ASN A 559 15.11 36.87 -3.75
CA ASN A 559 15.76 35.56 -3.86
C ASN A 559 14.82 34.42 -4.24
N ARG A 560 13.78 34.76 -5.01
CA ARG A 560 12.82 33.82 -5.60
C ARG A 560 13.37 33.31 -6.93
N PHE A 561 13.15 32.03 -7.20
CA PHE A 561 13.63 31.37 -8.40
C PHE A 561 12.45 30.76 -9.16
N GLU A 562 12.35 31.12 -10.42
CA GLU A 562 11.36 30.59 -11.34
C GLU A 562 12.05 29.60 -12.27
N LYS A 563 11.69 28.32 -12.13
CA LYS A 563 12.22 27.24 -12.96
C LYS A 563 11.85 27.49 -14.43
N LEU A 564 12.80 27.17 -15.32
CA LEU A 564 12.61 27.11 -16.75
C LEU A 564 12.83 25.68 -17.26
N SER A 565 13.98 25.08 -16.96
CA SER A 565 14.29 23.72 -17.40
C SER A 565 15.43 23.09 -16.61
N VAL A 566 15.93 21.93 -17.05
CA VAL A 566 17.00 21.19 -16.37
C VAL A 566 18.10 20.80 -17.37
N ILE A 567 19.34 20.76 -16.91
CA ILE A 567 20.49 20.29 -17.68
C ILE A 567 21.40 19.42 -16.81
N ARG A 568 22.26 18.64 -17.45
CA ARG A 568 23.22 17.76 -16.79
C ARG A 568 24.64 18.01 -17.29
N ILE A 569 25.60 18.01 -16.38
CA ILE A 569 27.04 17.95 -16.71
C ILE A 569 27.45 16.48 -16.58
N ALA A 570 27.36 15.75 -17.68
CA ALA A 570 27.55 14.29 -17.70
C ALA A 570 29.02 13.88 -17.48
N ASP A 571 29.94 14.66 -18.03
CA ASP A 571 31.39 14.42 -17.98
C ASP A 571 31.97 14.82 -16.61
N GLU A 572 32.80 13.96 -16.02
CA GLU A 572 33.37 14.21 -14.68
C GLU A 572 34.45 15.29 -14.69
N ASP A 573 35.24 15.39 -15.75
CA ASP A 573 36.29 16.40 -15.87
C ASP A 573 35.67 17.79 -16.02
N GLU A 574 34.55 17.90 -16.75
CA GLU A 574 33.77 19.14 -16.85
C GLU A 574 33.17 19.55 -15.49
N ARG A 575 32.72 18.59 -14.65
CA ARG A 575 32.26 18.87 -13.28
C ARG A 575 33.40 19.37 -12.40
N ARG A 576 34.56 18.71 -12.46
CA ARG A 576 35.77 19.08 -11.70
C ARG A 576 36.25 20.48 -12.09
N LYS A 577 36.28 20.76 -13.38
CA LYS A 577 36.58 22.10 -13.92
C LYS A 577 35.63 23.15 -13.35
N LEU A 578 34.32 22.92 -13.37
CA LEU A 578 33.35 23.86 -12.81
C LEU A 578 33.55 24.08 -11.30
N GLN A 579 33.93 23.02 -10.57
CA GLN A 579 34.21 23.08 -9.13
C GLN A 579 35.46 23.93 -8.82
N GLU A 580 36.53 23.78 -9.60
CA GLU A 580 37.80 24.52 -9.47
C GLU A 580 37.65 26.02 -9.76
N LEU A 581 36.69 26.40 -10.61
CA LEU A 581 36.41 27.81 -10.90
C LEU A 581 35.80 28.56 -9.70
N GLU A 582 35.28 27.83 -8.70
CA GLU A 582 34.64 28.38 -7.49
C GLU A 582 33.54 29.42 -7.79
N VAL A 583 32.86 29.29 -8.94
CA VAL A 583 31.78 30.18 -9.39
C VAL A 583 30.43 29.83 -8.76
N ALA A 584 30.29 28.61 -8.25
CA ALA A 584 29.08 28.13 -7.60
C ALA A 584 29.13 28.40 -6.08
N GLU A 585 28.16 29.16 -5.57
CA GLU A 585 27.95 29.35 -4.14
C GLU A 585 27.41 28.05 -3.52
N ARG A 586 28.17 27.38 -2.65
CA ARG A 586 27.86 26.01 -2.20
C ARG A 586 26.64 25.85 -1.29
N HIS A 587 26.25 26.88 -0.54
CA HIS A 587 25.20 26.77 0.51
C HIS A 587 24.10 27.82 0.36
N SER A 588 23.72 28.09 -0.89
CA SER A 588 22.72 29.11 -1.18
C SER A 588 21.32 28.59 -0.86
N LYS A 589 20.60 29.36 -0.05
CA LYS A 589 19.17 29.17 0.21
C LYS A 589 18.40 29.87 -0.89
N VAL A 590 17.49 29.19 -1.57
CA VAL A 590 16.70 29.78 -2.66
C VAL A 590 15.21 29.46 -2.49
N ILE A 591 14.36 30.48 -2.64
CA ILE A 591 12.90 30.31 -2.55
C ILE A 591 12.37 29.91 -3.92
N LEU A 592 11.71 28.76 -4.04
CA LEU A 592 11.17 28.27 -5.30
C LEU A 592 9.75 28.79 -5.54
N LEU A 593 9.45 29.17 -6.79
CA LEU A 593 8.14 29.65 -7.21
C LEU A 593 7.22 28.54 -7.70
#